data_AF-A0AAE2V861-F1
#
_entry.id   AF-A0AAE2V861-F1
#
_cell.length_a   1.000
_cell.length_b   1.000
_cell.length_c   1.000
_cell.angle_alpha   90.00
_cell.angle_beta   90.00
_cell.angle_gamma   90.00
#
_symmetry.space_group_name_H-M   'P 1'
#
loop_
_entity.id
_entity.type
_entity.pdbx_description
1 polymer ?
#
loop_
_entity_poly.entity_id
_entity_poly.type
_entity_poly.pdbx_seq_one_letter_code
_entity_poly.pdbx_strand_id
1 'polypeptide(L)'
;MKSKFLTLIASAAMLTAANAFTIDFNSMQISGDTGVIALDFDNAGDQAISDGEQVEVNVPGYGLVRFEIVPESTYTVAVGSQFKNDSDSFQQSLEVEPGETVQVTFLEDVDIYNVNFDIIGVSADENSDVIPVFGSDKIFQYNTPTGSGPGGENDGAGIAAISWSVVPEPSSALMVLLGAGSLVLRRRR
;
A
#
# COMPACT_ATOMS: atom_id res chain seq x y z
N MET A 1 -28.75 -35.17 45.32
CA MET A 1 -28.37 -33.79 44.94
C MET A 1 -27.73 -33.84 43.56
N LYS A 2 -28.32 -33.17 42.56
CA LYS A 2 -27.88 -33.22 41.16
C LYS A 2 -26.82 -32.13 40.93
N SER A 3 -25.56 -32.52 40.73
CA SER A 3 -24.47 -31.61 40.38
C SER A 3 -24.60 -31.20 38.92
N LYS A 4 -24.80 -29.91 38.65
CA LYS A 4 -24.75 -29.34 37.30
C LYS A 4 -23.33 -28.84 37.06
N PHE A 5 -22.55 -29.57 36.27
CA PHE A 5 -21.28 -29.08 35.73
C PHE A 5 -21.59 -28.13 34.56
N LEU A 6 -21.35 -26.84 34.76
CA LEU A 6 -21.44 -25.84 33.71
C LEU A 6 -20.06 -25.77 33.02
N THR A 7 -19.97 -26.32 31.81
CA THR A 7 -18.77 -26.19 30.96
C THR A 7 -18.80 -24.80 30.32
N LEU A 8 -17.93 -23.91 30.79
CA LEU A 8 -17.71 -22.60 30.16
C LEU A 8 -16.80 -22.81 28.94
N ILE A 9 -17.38 -22.85 27.74
CA ILE A 9 -16.61 -22.76 26.49
C ILE A 9 -16.27 -21.28 26.32
N ALA A 10 -15.07 -20.89 26.73
CA ALA A 10 -14.52 -19.57 26.42
C ALA A 10 -14.08 -19.56 24.95
N SER A 11 -14.97 -19.13 24.06
CA SER A 11 -14.62 -18.75 22.70
C SER A 11 -13.79 -17.46 22.78
N ALA A 12 -12.48 -17.58 22.88
CA ALA A 12 -11.56 -16.46 22.69
C ALA A 12 -11.48 -16.17 21.18
N ALA A 13 -12.49 -15.48 20.64
CA ALA A 13 -12.36 -14.82 19.35
C ALA A 13 -11.42 -13.62 19.59
N MET A 14 -10.13 -13.82 19.34
CA MET A 14 -9.17 -12.72 19.36
C MET A 14 -9.34 -11.94 18.07
N LEU A 15 -9.78 -10.69 18.19
CA LEU A 15 -9.73 -9.70 17.12
C LEU A 15 -8.25 -9.42 16.85
N THR A 16 -7.69 -10.04 15.80
CA THR A 16 -6.46 -9.55 15.19
C THR A 16 -6.75 -8.15 14.65
N ALA A 17 -6.15 -7.12 15.25
CA ALA A 17 -6.26 -5.76 14.75
C ALA A 17 -5.53 -5.69 13.41
N ALA A 18 -6.24 -5.43 12.32
CA ALA A 18 -5.60 -5.13 11.04
C ALA A 18 -4.97 -3.74 11.11
N ASN A 19 -3.71 -3.63 10.71
CA ASN A 19 -3.03 -2.34 10.58
C ASN A 19 -3.23 -1.82 9.15
N ALA A 20 -3.55 -0.53 9.02
CA ALA A 20 -3.72 0.13 7.73
C ALA A 20 -2.57 1.10 7.48
N PHE A 21 -2.13 1.16 6.22
CA PHE A 21 -1.00 1.98 5.78
C PHE A 21 -1.38 2.78 4.54
N THR A 22 -0.72 3.92 4.35
CA THR A 22 -0.96 4.78 3.19
C THR A 22 0.31 5.54 2.82
N ILE A 23 0.63 5.56 1.53
CA ILE A 23 1.54 6.53 0.92
C ILE A 23 0.63 7.53 0.19
N ASP A 24 0.64 8.79 0.62
CA ASP A 24 -0.17 9.86 0.06
C ASP A 24 0.77 10.90 -0.57
N PHE A 25 0.89 10.84 -1.89
CA PHE A 25 1.70 11.77 -2.67
C PHE A 25 1.04 13.15 -2.74
N ASN A 26 -0.28 13.22 -2.61
CA ASN A 26 -1.02 14.47 -2.64
C ASN A 26 -0.74 15.33 -1.40
N SER A 27 -0.66 14.74 -0.21
CA SER A 27 -0.27 15.47 1.00
C SER A 27 1.24 15.44 1.29
N MET A 28 2.02 14.75 0.45
CA MET A 28 3.41 14.39 0.72
C MET A 28 3.58 13.74 2.09
N GLN A 29 2.81 12.70 2.38
CA GLN A 29 2.85 11.99 3.66
C GLN A 29 2.89 10.47 3.49
N ILE A 30 3.52 9.80 4.45
CA ILE A 30 3.42 8.37 4.63
C ILE A 30 2.86 8.10 6.02
N SER A 31 1.83 7.28 6.11
CA SER A 31 1.16 6.89 7.33
C SER A 31 1.24 5.39 7.57
N GLY A 32 1.49 4.99 8.81
CA GLY A 32 1.42 3.60 9.23
C GLY A 32 1.22 3.43 10.73
N ASP A 33 1.37 2.19 11.21
CA ASP A 33 1.05 1.80 12.59
C ASP A 33 1.82 2.61 13.66
N THR A 34 3.03 3.06 13.34
CA THR A 34 3.89 3.81 14.27
C THR A 34 3.80 5.32 14.12
N GLY A 35 3.02 5.83 13.17
CA GLY A 35 2.78 7.27 12.99
C GLY A 35 2.76 7.74 11.53
N VAL A 36 2.83 9.06 11.36
CA VAL A 36 2.83 9.76 10.07
C VAL A 36 4.15 10.51 9.90
N ILE A 37 4.78 10.39 8.75
CA ILE A 37 5.97 11.17 8.37
C ILE A 37 5.69 11.95 7.09
N ALA A 38 6.32 13.12 6.95
CA ALA A 38 6.35 13.82 5.68
C ALA A 38 7.24 13.05 4.69
N LEU A 39 6.79 12.96 3.45
CA LEU A 39 7.65 12.63 2.32
C LEU A 39 8.57 13.84 2.10
N ASP A 40 9.86 13.71 2.41
CA ASP A 40 10.84 14.73 2.05
C ASP A 40 11.18 14.59 0.56
N PHE A 41 10.31 15.14 -0.28
CA PHE A 41 10.62 15.42 -1.69
C PHE A 41 11.23 16.82 -1.89
N ASP A 42 11.54 17.58 -0.83
CA ASP A 42 12.19 18.90 -0.94
C ASP A 42 13.73 18.79 -1.08
N ASN A 43 14.34 17.69 -0.63
CA ASN A 43 15.63 17.21 -1.16
C ASN A 43 15.49 16.41 -2.47
N ALA A 44 14.25 16.15 -2.92
CA ALA A 44 13.95 15.51 -4.20
C ALA A 44 13.79 16.53 -5.34
N GLY A 45 14.78 17.43 -5.44
CA GLY A 45 15.07 18.12 -6.69
C GLY A 45 15.73 17.22 -7.76
N ASP A 46 15.79 15.90 -7.52
CA ASP A 46 16.46 14.91 -8.40
C ASP A 46 16.00 13.45 -8.12
N GLN A 47 14.78 13.20 -7.62
CA GLN A 47 14.25 11.81 -7.51
C GLN A 47 13.01 11.64 -8.38
N ALA A 48 13.17 12.03 -9.63
CA ALA A 48 12.40 11.42 -10.67
C ALA A 48 12.95 9.99 -10.83
N ILE A 49 12.11 8.96 -10.72
CA ILE A 49 12.46 7.56 -11.00
C ILE A 49 12.91 7.53 -12.46
N SER A 50 14.22 7.57 -12.70
CA SER A 50 14.77 7.55 -14.04
C SER A 50 14.74 6.12 -14.60
N ASP A 51 14.82 6.02 -15.92
CA ASP A 51 14.91 4.73 -16.61
C ASP A 51 15.89 3.76 -15.92
N GLY A 52 15.40 2.55 -15.61
CA GLY A 52 16.19 1.51 -14.95
C GLY A 52 16.44 1.72 -13.45
N GLU A 53 15.91 2.80 -12.84
CA GLU A 53 16.02 3.05 -11.40
C GLU A 53 14.79 2.52 -10.64
N GLN A 54 15.07 1.94 -9.46
CA GLN A 54 14.05 1.50 -8.51
C GLN A 54 14.06 2.45 -7.32
N VAL A 55 12.88 2.98 -6.96
CA VAL A 55 12.74 3.83 -5.77
C VAL A 55 12.06 3.06 -4.66
N GLU A 56 12.68 3.06 -3.48
CA GLU A 56 12.15 2.42 -2.29
C GLU A 56 11.69 3.46 -1.27
N VAL A 57 10.46 3.31 -0.79
CA VAL A 57 9.83 4.17 0.20
C VAL A 57 9.68 3.39 1.49
N ASN A 58 10.26 3.91 2.58
CA ASN A 58 10.12 3.31 3.91
C ASN A 58 8.83 3.79 4.60
N VAL A 59 7.92 2.86 4.85
CA VAL A 59 6.61 3.11 5.47
C VAL A 59 6.67 2.79 6.96
N PRO A 60 6.49 3.78 7.85
CA PRO A 60 6.60 3.57 9.29
C PRO A 60 5.68 2.45 9.80
N GLY A 61 6.27 1.44 10.45
CA GLY A 61 5.53 0.32 11.03
C GLY A 61 5.11 -0.77 10.02
N TYR A 62 5.37 -0.57 8.73
CA TYR A 62 5.26 -1.62 7.71
C TYR A 62 6.65 -2.09 7.28
N GLY A 63 7.41 -1.23 6.60
CA GLY A 63 8.68 -1.58 5.95
C GLY A 63 8.79 -0.96 4.56
N LEU A 64 9.53 -1.58 3.64
CA LEU A 64 9.82 -0.99 2.33
C LEU A 64 8.76 -1.31 1.27
N VAL A 65 8.39 -0.29 0.48
CA VAL A 65 7.60 -0.41 -0.76
C VAL A 65 8.44 0.10 -1.91
N ARG A 66 8.58 -0.69 -2.97
CA ARG A 66 9.39 -0.37 -4.15
C ARG A 66 8.52 0.03 -5.34
N PHE A 67 8.98 1.02 -6.08
CA PHE A 67 8.40 1.53 -7.32
C PHE A 67 9.41 1.35 -8.46
N GLU A 68 8.92 0.92 -9.62
CA GLU A 68 9.72 0.65 -10.82
C GLU A 68 8.87 0.86 -12.08
N ILE A 69 9.46 1.35 -13.17
CA ILE A 69 8.79 1.43 -14.48
C ILE A 69 9.06 0.14 -15.25
N VAL A 70 8.01 -0.49 -15.80
CA VAL A 70 8.10 -1.77 -16.52
C VAL A 70 7.35 -1.71 -17.87
N PRO A 71 7.93 -2.20 -18.98
CA PRO A 71 9.36 -2.47 -19.15
C PRO A 71 10.17 -1.18 -18.97
N GLU A 72 11.48 -1.34 -18.74
CA GLU A 72 12.46 -0.24 -18.71
C GLU A 72 12.20 0.73 -19.89
N SER A 73 12.07 2.03 -19.59
CA SER A 73 11.63 3.09 -20.50
C SER A 73 12.41 4.39 -20.24
N THR A 74 12.72 5.15 -21.29
CA THR A 74 13.54 6.36 -21.19
C THR A 74 12.90 7.53 -20.43
N TYR A 75 11.71 7.34 -19.87
CA TYR A 75 10.95 8.38 -19.18
C TYR A 75 11.26 8.38 -17.69
N THR A 76 10.79 9.42 -17.01
CA THR A 76 11.15 9.68 -15.62
C THR A 76 9.88 9.92 -14.83
N VAL A 77 9.58 9.04 -13.86
CA VAL A 77 8.37 9.16 -13.02
C VAL A 77 8.68 10.02 -11.81
N ALA A 78 8.04 11.17 -11.67
CA ALA A 78 8.32 12.12 -10.59
C ALA A 78 7.06 12.43 -9.77
N VAL A 79 7.23 12.94 -8.56
CA VAL A 79 6.09 13.52 -7.83
C VAL A 79 5.89 14.96 -8.28
N GLY A 80 4.70 15.26 -8.79
CA GLY A 80 4.38 16.57 -9.34
C GLY A 80 2.90 16.88 -9.29
N SER A 81 2.48 17.89 -10.07
CA SER A 81 1.08 18.37 -10.13
C SER A 81 0.55 18.56 -11.56
N GLN A 82 1.23 17.98 -12.56
CA GLN A 82 0.91 18.01 -13.97
C GLN A 82 -0.49 17.44 -14.25
N PHE A 83 -0.83 16.33 -13.61
CA PHE A 83 -2.07 15.58 -13.84
C PHE A 83 -3.19 15.90 -12.84
N LYS A 84 -3.17 17.11 -12.26
CA LYS A 84 -4.25 17.55 -11.36
C LYS A 84 -5.59 17.66 -12.09
N ASN A 85 -6.65 17.18 -11.46
CA ASN A 85 -8.01 17.20 -12.00
C ASN A 85 -8.62 18.62 -12.02
N ASP A 86 -8.16 19.49 -11.12
CA ASP A 86 -8.60 20.90 -11.01
C ASP A 86 -7.39 21.80 -10.87
N SER A 87 -7.28 22.80 -11.76
CA SER A 87 -6.18 23.75 -11.81
C SER A 87 -6.03 24.59 -10.54
N ASP A 88 -7.13 24.81 -9.81
CA ASP A 88 -7.18 25.70 -8.65
C ASP A 88 -6.97 24.96 -7.31
N SER A 89 -6.91 23.63 -7.34
CA SER A 89 -6.63 22.80 -6.17
C SER A 89 -5.15 22.41 -6.08
N PHE A 90 -4.61 22.36 -4.86
CA PHE A 90 -3.34 21.68 -4.65
C PHE A 90 -3.59 20.18 -4.80
N GLN A 91 -3.04 19.61 -5.86
CA GLN A 91 -3.08 18.18 -6.10
C GLN A 91 -1.72 17.70 -6.58
N GLN A 92 -1.09 16.82 -5.79
CA GLN A 92 0.13 16.13 -6.18
C GLN A 92 -0.09 14.64 -6.39
N SER A 93 0.73 14.03 -7.23
CA SER A 93 0.71 12.62 -7.54
C SER A 93 2.07 12.14 -8.01
N LEU A 94 2.29 10.82 -7.95
CA LEU A 94 3.34 10.18 -8.71
C LEU A 94 2.93 10.18 -10.19
N GLU A 95 3.60 10.99 -10.99
CA GLU A 95 3.31 11.25 -12.40
C GLU A 95 3.89 10.17 -13.29
N VAL A 96 3.03 9.54 -14.08
CA VAL A 96 3.38 8.45 -14.98
C VAL A 96 3.02 8.85 -16.39
N GLU A 97 3.97 8.68 -17.31
CA GLU A 97 3.77 9.04 -18.71
C GLU A 97 2.76 8.09 -19.40
N PRO A 98 2.11 8.54 -20.50
CA PRO A 98 1.11 7.75 -21.18
C PRO A 98 1.68 6.45 -21.76
N GLY A 99 0.97 5.35 -21.53
CA GLY A 99 1.35 4.02 -22.05
C GLY A 99 2.45 3.32 -21.24
N GLU A 100 2.90 3.90 -20.13
CA GLU A 100 3.84 3.26 -19.23
C GLU A 100 3.15 2.41 -18.17
N THR A 101 3.92 1.55 -17.51
CA THR A 101 3.44 0.78 -16.37
C THR A 101 4.33 1.04 -15.16
N VAL A 102 3.73 1.43 -14.05
CA VAL A 102 4.43 1.46 -12.75
C VAL A 102 4.13 0.17 -12.01
N GLN A 103 5.18 -0.56 -11.66
CA GLN A 103 5.14 -1.71 -10.79
C GLN A 103 5.42 -1.27 -9.35
N VAL A 104 4.52 -1.67 -8.45
CA VAL A 104 4.63 -1.46 -7.01
C VAL A 104 4.84 -2.81 -6.33
N THR A 105 5.93 -2.94 -5.59
CA THR A 105 6.32 -4.16 -4.89
C THR A 105 6.39 -3.94 -3.39
N PHE A 106 5.62 -4.72 -2.65
CA PHE A 106 5.60 -4.78 -1.20
C PHE A 106 6.68 -5.76 -0.71
N LEU A 107 7.78 -5.24 -0.14
CA LEU A 107 9.00 -6.03 0.11
C LEU A 107 8.96 -6.85 1.40
N GLU A 108 8.05 -6.55 2.31
CA GLU A 108 7.99 -7.22 3.60
C GLU A 108 7.36 -8.61 3.51
N ASP A 109 7.81 -9.51 4.39
CA ASP A 109 7.28 -10.87 4.47
C ASP A 109 5.98 -10.95 5.29
N VAL A 110 5.00 -10.13 4.92
CA VAL A 110 3.67 -10.10 5.53
C VAL A 110 2.60 -10.09 4.44
N ASP A 111 1.50 -10.79 4.70
CA ASP A 111 0.34 -10.79 3.81
C ASP A 111 -0.30 -9.39 3.77
N ILE A 112 -0.51 -8.89 2.56
CA ILE A 112 -1.18 -7.61 2.30
C ILE A 112 -2.60 -7.84 1.77
N TYR A 113 -3.50 -6.95 2.18
CA TYR A 113 -4.92 -7.02 1.87
C TYR A 113 -5.44 -5.63 1.53
N ASN A 114 -6.57 -5.58 0.81
CA ASN A 114 -7.29 -4.34 0.50
C ASN A 114 -6.39 -3.26 -0.13
N VAL A 115 -5.49 -3.67 -1.03
CA VAL A 115 -4.64 -2.74 -1.75
C VAL A 115 -5.51 -1.89 -2.68
N ASN A 116 -5.43 -0.57 -2.52
CA ASN A 116 -6.19 0.39 -3.30
C ASN A 116 -5.29 1.54 -3.75
N PHE A 117 -5.45 1.94 -5.00
CA PHE A 117 -4.73 3.05 -5.62
C PHE A 117 -5.74 4.16 -5.92
N ASP A 118 -5.43 5.36 -5.45
CA ASP A 118 -6.16 6.56 -5.83
C ASP A 118 -5.49 7.17 -7.06
N ILE A 119 -6.20 7.19 -8.17
CA ILE A 119 -5.70 7.57 -9.49
C ILE A 119 -6.36 8.88 -9.92
N ILE A 120 -5.55 9.80 -10.44
CA ILE A 120 -5.97 11.11 -10.93
C ILE A 120 -5.48 11.32 -12.36
N GLY A 121 -6.06 12.30 -13.06
CA GLY A 121 -5.69 12.57 -14.45
C GLY A 121 -6.19 11.51 -15.44
N VAL A 122 -7.23 10.76 -15.08
CA VAL A 122 -7.88 9.78 -15.96
C VAL A 122 -9.32 10.21 -16.23
N SER A 123 -9.72 10.23 -17.50
CA SER A 123 -11.08 10.58 -17.94
C SER A 123 -12.06 9.41 -17.72
N ALA A 124 -13.36 9.73 -17.63
CA ALA A 124 -14.40 8.74 -17.35
C ALA A 124 -14.54 7.61 -18.40
N ASP A 125 -14.01 7.81 -19.61
CA ASP A 125 -14.05 6.85 -20.72
C ASP A 125 -12.73 6.06 -20.90
N GLU A 126 -11.74 6.30 -20.04
CA GLU A 126 -10.42 5.67 -20.12
C GLU A 126 -10.33 4.47 -19.18
N ASN A 127 -9.68 3.41 -19.65
CA ASN A 127 -9.45 2.21 -18.85
C ASN A 127 -8.11 2.32 -18.14
N SER A 128 -8.12 2.81 -16.90
CA SER A 128 -6.98 2.72 -15.99
C SER A 128 -7.23 1.58 -15.02
N ASP A 129 -6.45 0.50 -15.08
CA ASP A 129 -6.62 -0.64 -14.19
C ASP A 129 -5.33 -0.94 -13.42
N VAL A 130 -5.49 -1.26 -12.15
CA VAL A 130 -4.43 -1.74 -11.28
C VAL A 130 -4.59 -3.23 -11.16
N ILE A 131 -3.62 -3.96 -11.70
CA ILE A 131 -3.72 -5.40 -11.85
C ILE A 131 -2.65 -6.06 -10.96
N PRO A 132 -3.01 -7.02 -10.11
CA PRO A 132 -2.02 -7.83 -9.42
C PRO A 132 -1.26 -8.69 -10.42
N VAL A 133 0.07 -8.76 -10.29
CA VAL A 133 0.90 -9.60 -11.17
C VAL A 133 0.61 -11.07 -10.89
N PHE A 134 0.36 -11.84 -11.95
CA PHE A 134 0.02 -13.25 -11.83
C PHE A 134 1.08 -14.03 -11.04
N GLY A 135 0.65 -14.73 -9.99
CA GLY A 135 1.54 -15.51 -9.13
C GLY A 135 2.21 -14.71 -8.01
N SER A 136 1.87 -13.42 -7.85
CA SER A 136 2.27 -12.61 -6.70
C SER A 136 1.06 -11.92 -6.07
N ASP A 137 1.01 -11.94 -4.75
CA ASP A 137 0.12 -11.15 -3.91
C ASP A 137 0.75 -9.83 -3.45
N LYS A 138 2.02 -9.61 -3.78
CA LYS A 138 2.86 -8.48 -3.33
C LYS A 138 3.26 -7.52 -4.44
N ILE A 139 2.89 -7.81 -5.68
CA ILE A 139 3.27 -7.00 -6.84
C ILE A 139 2.01 -6.57 -7.58
N PHE A 140 1.87 -5.26 -7.75
CA PHE A 140 0.79 -4.63 -8.49
C PHE A 140 1.36 -3.80 -9.62
N GLN A 141 0.65 -3.77 -10.74
CA GLN A 141 1.01 -2.98 -11.91
C GLN A 141 -0.12 -2.01 -12.21
N TYR A 142 0.20 -0.73 -12.26
CA TYR A 142 -0.67 0.31 -12.76
C TYR A 142 -0.28 0.63 -14.20
N ASN A 143 -1.16 0.33 -15.15
CA ASN A 143 -0.95 0.63 -16.56
C ASN A 143 -1.61 1.98 -16.88
N THR A 144 -0.80 2.95 -17.29
CA THR A 144 -1.30 4.28 -17.68
C THR A 144 -1.94 4.19 -19.06
N PRO A 145 -3.19 4.64 -19.25
CA PRO A 145 -3.82 4.61 -20.56
C PRO A 145 -3.07 5.49 -21.56
N THR A 146 -3.04 5.08 -22.83
CA THR A 146 -2.50 5.91 -23.91
C THR A 146 -3.52 7.00 -24.25
N GLY A 147 -3.30 8.23 -23.74
CA GLY A 147 -4.11 9.41 -24.01
C GLY A 147 -5.00 9.88 -22.84
N SER A 148 -4.46 9.89 -21.63
CA SER A 148 -5.20 10.14 -20.38
C SER A 148 -5.04 11.55 -19.85
N GLY A 149 -6.08 12.36 -19.70
CA GLY A 149 -5.93 13.60 -18.94
C GLY A 149 -6.96 14.69 -19.22
N PRO A 150 -7.10 15.67 -18.31
CA PRO A 150 -8.02 16.78 -18.46
C PRO A 150 -7.43 17.84 -19.42
N GLY A 151 -7.16 17.48 -20.68
CA GLY A 151 -6.44 18.41 -21.58
C GLY A 151 -6.35 18.04 -23.07
N GLY A 152 -6.07 16.79 -23.42
CA GLY A 152 -6.01 16.37 -24.82
C GLY A 152 -5.20 15.09 -25.07
N GLU A 153 -5.12 14.72 -26.35
CA GLU A 153 -4.38 13.54 -26.81
C GLU A 153 -2.92 13.60 -26.31
N ASN A 154 -2.48 12.56 -25.59
CA ASN A 154 -1.13 12.32 -25.00
C ASN A 154 -0.88 12.75 -23.56
N ASP A 155 -1.92 12.96 -22.75
CA ASP A 155 -1.70 13.20 -21.33
C ASP A 155 -1.45 11.86 -20.58
N GLY A 156 -0.60 11.85 -19.56
CA GLY A 156 -0.33 10.70 -18.67
C GLY A 156 -1.28 10.69 -17.45
N ALA A 157 -0.96 9.93 -16.41
CA ALA A 157 -1.81 9.88 -15.21
C ALA A 157 -1.00 9.97 -13.93
N GLY A 158 -1.69 10.22 -12.82
CA GLY A 158 -1.07 10.35 -11.51
C GLY A 158 -1.58 9.31 -10.51
N ILE A 159 -0.69 8.70 -9.75
CA ILE A 159 -1.07 7.97 -8.52
C ILE A 159 -1.04 8.97 -7.36
N ALA A 160 -2.21 9.38 -6.87
CA ALA A 160 -2.33 10.31 -5.75
C ALA A 160 -2.03 9.64 -4.41
N ALA A 161 -2.48 8.40 -4.24
CA ALA A 161 -2.23 7.63 -3.02
C ALA A 161 -2.27 6.13 -3.26
N ILE A 162 -1.59 5.38 -2.39
CA ILE A 162 -1.66 3.92 -2.31
C ILE A 162 -1.95 3.56 -0.87
N SER A 163 -3.00 2.79 -0.63
CA SER A 163 -3.38 2.31 0.71
C SER A 163 -3.53 0.79 0.73
N TRP A 164 -3.18 0.19 1.86
CA TRP A 164 -3.28 -1.25 2.06
C TRP A 164 -3.46 -1.57 3.55
N SER A 165 -3.78 -2.83 3.84
CA SER A 165 -3.85 -3.35 5.20
C SER A 165 -2.99 -4.60 5.33
N VAL A 166 -2.45 -4.83 6.53
CA VAL A 166 -1.82 -6.11 6.88
C VAL A 166 -2.53 -6.71 8.08
N VAL A 167 -2.52 -8.03 8.15
CA VAL A 167 -2.89 -8.74 9.38
C VAL A 167 -1.59 -9.04 10.11
N PRO A 168 -1.37 -8.47 11.32
CA PRO A 168 -0.21 -8.84 12.12
C PRO A 168 -0.24 -10.35 12.36
N GLU A 169 0.88 -11.02 12.10
CA GLU A 169 1.00 -12.42 12.49
C GLU A 169 0.68 -12.54 13.98
N PRO A 170 -0.05 -13.60 14.42
CA PRO A 170 -0.30 -13.83 15.83
C PRO A 170 1.06 -14.01 16.51
N SER A 171 1.52 -12.94 17.16
CA SER A 171 2.85 -12.86 17.75
C SER A 171 3.05 -14.08 18.66
N SER A 172 4.21 -14.74 18.52
CA SER A 172 4.52 -16.03 19.15
C SER A 172 4.33 -16.02 20.67
N ALA A 173 4.34 -14.84 21.29
CA ALA A 173 3.95 -14.59 22.68
C ALA A 173 2.54 -15.13 23.02
N LEU A 174 1.59 -15.08 22.07
CA LEU A 174 0.25 -15.63 22.21
C LEU A 174 0.25 -17.15 22.29
N MET A 175 1.05 -17.82 21.46
CA MET A 175 1.24 -19.28 21.52
C MET A 175 1.90 -19.69 22.83
N VAL A 176 2.84 -18.90 23.34
CA VAL A 176 3.44 -19.10 24.66
C VAL A 176 2.39 -18.90 25.77
N LEU A 177 1.49 -17.93 25.65
CA LEU A 177 0.44 -17.66 26.64
C LEU A 177 -0.66 -18.74 26.67
N LEU A 178 -1.07 -19.23 25.49
CA LEU A 178 -1.97 -20.39 25.36
C LEU A 178 -1.30 -21.67 25.87
N GLY A 179 -0.03 -21.88 25.54
CA GLY A 179 0.79 -22.99 26.03
C GLY A 179 0.93 -22.98 27.55
N ALA A 180 1.30 -21.84 28.13
CA ALA A 180 1.44 -21.66 29.57
C ALA A 180 0.08 -21.77 30.31
N GLY A 181 -1.00 -21.24 29.74
CA GLY A 181 -2.36 -21.35 30.30
C GLY A 181 -2.85 -22.81 30.36
N SER A 182 -2.57 -23.60 29.33
CA SER A 182 -2.94 -25.04 29.30
C SER A 182 -2.21 -25.86 30.38
N LEU A 183 -0.94 -25.53 30.66
CA LEU A 183 -0.14 -26.18 31.70
C LEU A 183 -0.60 -25.83 33.12
N VAL A 184 -1.01 -24.58 33.35
CA VAL A 184 -1.54 -24.14 34.65
C VAL A 184 -2.90 -24.80 34.96
N LEU A 185 -3.75 -24.96 33.95
CA LEU A 185 -5.04 -25.64 34.10
C LEU A 185 -4.90 -27.16 34.33
N ARG A 186 -3.85 -27.79 33.77
CA ARG A 186 -3.55 -29.22 34.01
C ARG A 186 -3.08 -29.50 35.43
N ARG A 187 -2.44 -28.53 36.10
CA ARG A 187 -1.97 -28.66 37.50
C ARG A 187 -3.07 -28.53 38.56
N ARG A 188 -4.28 -28.11 38.19
CA ARG A 188 -5.42 -27.94 39.11
C ARG A 188 -6.45 -29.07 39.07
N ARG A 189 -6.14 -30.20 38.41
CA ARG A 189 -6.92 -31.44 38.52
C ARG A 189 -6.24 -32.43 39.45
#